data_AF-A0A349D8C0-F1
#
_entry.id   AF-A0A349D8C0-F1
#
_cell.length_a   1.000
_cell.length_b   1.000
_cell.length_c   1.000
_cell.angle_alpha   90.00
_cell.angle_beta   90.00
_cell.angle_gamma   90.00
#
_symmetry.space_group_name_H-M   'P 1'
#
loop_
_entity.id
_entity.type
_entity.pdbx_description
1 polymer ?
#
loop_
_entity_poly.entity_id
_entity_poly.type
_entity_poly.pdbx_seq_one_letter_code
_entity_poly.pdbx_strand_id
1 'polypeptide(L)'
;MKSVLKTLSSPLFLVASCIFLVNRWSEFYGIYIPFVNSYLDDLMLMPIVLTMALAGMRFIISSSYRLSLWQISLSTLIFSVFFEYFIPQFDPRFTADPLDVLAYLIGALAFLLWGNASISRHTSSQEEPE
;
A
#
# COMPACT_ATOMS: atom_id res chain seq x y z
N MET A 1 -11.11 -8.94 -14.75
CA MET A 1 -10.13 -9.87 -14.13
C MET A 1 -8.69 -9.60 -14.56
N LYS A 2 -8.34 -9.56 -15.86
CA LYS A 2 -6.97 -9.28 -16.33
C LYS A 2 -6.35 -7.98 -15.75
N SER A 3 -7.14 -6.93 -15.62
CA SER A 3 -6.73 -5.65 -15.00
C SER A 3 -6.36 -5.79 -13.53
N VAL A 4 -7.10 -6.60 -12.78
CA VAL A 4 -6.88 -6.86 -11.36
C VAL A 4 -5.56 -7.61 -11.17
N LEU A 5 -5.34 -8.70 -11.92
CA LEU A 5 -4.07 -9.43 -11.88
C LEU A 5 -2.90 -8.51 -12.22
N LYS A 6 -3.01 -7.70 -13.28
CA LYS A 6 -1.96 -6.74 -13.64
C LYS A 6 -1.66 -5.72 -12.53
N THR A 7 -2.68 -5.32 -11.76
CA THR A 7 -2.52 -4.38 -10.64
C THR A 7 -1.78 -5.05 -9.47
N LEU A 8 -2.17 -6.28 -9.13
CA LEU A 8 -1.54 -7.09 -8.09
C LEU A 8 -0.18 -7.67 -8.50
N SER A 9 0.18 -7.63 -9.78
CA SER A 9 1.52 -7.94 -10.27
C SER A 9 2.38 -6.70 -10.49
N SER A 10 1.96 -5.53 -9.99
CA SER A 10 2.78 -4.32 -10.10
C SER A 10 4.09 -4.49 -9.30
N PRO A 11 5.24 -4.00 -9.80
CA PRO A 11 6.52 -4.15 -9.12
C PRO A 11 6.50 -3.58 -7.71
N LEU A 12 5.83 -2.44 -7.50
CA LEU A 12 5.71 -1.81 -6.19
C LEU A 12 5.01 -2.74 -5.19
N PHE A 13 3.88 -3.35 -5.58
CA PHE A 13 3.15 -4.26 -4.71
C PHE A 13 3.96 -5.52 -4.41
N LEU A 14 4.55 -6.14 -5.44
CA LEU A 14 5.33 -7.37 -5.26
C LEU A 14 6.55 -7.13 -4.37
N VAL A 15 7.30 -6.04 -4.60
CA VAL A 15 8.45 -5.68 -3.77
C VAL A 15 8.01 -5.38 -2.35
N ALA A 16 6.97 -4.57 -2.15
CA ALA A 16 6.48 -4.24 -0.82
C ALA A 16 5.99 -5.48 -0.06
N SER A 17 5.22 -6.35 -0.72
CA SER A 17 4.76 -7.61 -0.14
C SER A 17 5.91 -8.57 0.15
N CYS A 18 6.90 -8.69 -0.74
CA CYS A 18 8.07 -9.53 -0.49
C CYS A 18 8.88 -9.01 0.70
N ILE A 19 9.14 -7.70 0.79
CA ILE A 19 9.86 -7.08 1.91
C ILE A 19 9.11 -7.34 3.21
N PHE A 20 7.80 -7.08 3.24
CA PHE A 20 6.96 -7.34 4.41
C PHE A 20 7.01 -8.81 4.85
N LEU A 21 6.86 -9.75 3.91
CA LEU A 21 6.91 -11.18 4.21
C LEU A 21 8.28 -11.62 4.72
N VAL A 22 9.36 -11.12 4.14
CA VAL A 22 10.73 -11.41 4.59
C VAL A 22 10.98 -10.84 5.99
N ASN A 23 10.52 -9.63 6.27
CA ASN A 23 10.63 -9.03 7.60
C ASN A 23 9.90 -9.89 8.65
N ARG A 24 8.63 -10.24 8.37
CA ARG A 24 7.83 -11.10 9.26
C ARG A 24 8.40 -12.50 9.42
N TRP A 25 8.96 -13.06 8.37
CA TRP A 25 9.66 -14.35 8.45
C TRP A 25 10.89 -14.23 9.34
N SER A 26 11.68 -13.17 9.21
CA SER A 26 12.87 -12.93 10.03
C SER A 26 12.54 -12.78 11.52
N GLU A 27 11.46 -12.07 11.84
CA GLU A 27 10.92 -11.94 13.19
C GLU A 27 10.55 -13.29 13.81
N PHE A 28 9.94 -14.17 13.01
CA PHE A 28 9.58 -15.51 13.46
C PHE A 28 10.80 -16.35 13.88
N TYR A 29 11.96 -16.14 13.27
CA TYR A 29 13.23 -16.78 13.65
C TYR A 29 14.01 -16.02 14.74
N GLY A 30 13.45 -14.94 15.29
CA GLY A 30 14.07 -14.15 16.35
C GLY A 30 15.17 -13.20 15.87
N ILE A 31 15.25 -12.93 14.56
CA ILE A 31 16.16 -11.92 14.02
C ILE A 31 15.48 -10.56 14.14
N TYR A 32 15.93 -9.76 15.11
CA TYR A 32 15.36 -8.44 15.40
C TYR A 32 16.38 -7.33 15.15
N ILE A 33 16.08 -6.45 14.20
CA ILE A 33 16.84 -5.24 13.89
C ILE A 33 15.98 -4.04 14.31
N PRO A 34 16.29 -3.36 15.43
CA PRO A 34 15.38 -2.42 16.10
C PRO A 34 14.68 -1.42 15.17
N PHE A 35 15.41 -0.71 14.30
CA PHE A 35 14.82 0.28 13.40
C PHE A 35 14.03 -0.32 12.23
N VAL A 36 14.43 -1.49 11.74
CA VAL A 36 13.76 -2.13 10.61
C VAL A 36 12.44 -2.71 11.09
N ASN A 37 12.47 -3.43 12.20
CA ASN A 37 11.28 -4.05 12.77
C ASN A 37 10.26 -3.04 13.29
N SER A 38 10.70 -1.84 13.68
CA SER A 38 9.79 -0.80 14.16
C SER A 38 9.05 -0.04 13.06
N TYR A 39 9.62 0.12 11.85
CA TYR A 39 9.06 1.06 10.86
C TYR A 39 8.91 0.48 9.45
N LEU A 40 9.55 -0.65 9.14
CA LEU A 40 9.53 -1.22 7.80
C LEU A 40 8.14 -1.69 7.42
N ASP A 41 7.44 -2.34 8.35
CA ASP A 41 6.09 -2.85 8.11
C ASP A 41 5.11 -1.69 7.86
N ASP A 42 5.21 -0.60 8.62
CA ASP A 42 4.38 0.60 8.46
C ASP A 42 4.63 1.29 7.13
N LEU A 43 5.89 1.37 6.70
CA LEU A 43 6.25 1.91 5.39
C LEU A 43 5.68 1.06 4.25
N MET A 44 5.69 -0.28 4.38
CA MET A 44 5.17 -1.20 3.36
C MET A 44 3.65 -1.31 3.36
N LEU A 45 2.98 -0.99 4.48
CA LEU A 45 1.53 -1.12 4.64
C LEU A 45 0.76 -0.36 3.56
N MET A 46 1.07 0.92 3.37
CA MET A 46 0.32 1.78 2.44
C MET A 46 0.45 1.34 0.97
N PRO A 47 1.64 1.02 0.44
CA PRO A 47 1.78 0.44 -0.90
C PRO A 47 0.94 -0.84 -1.10
N ILE A 48 0.87 -1.71 -0.10
CA ILE A 48 0.12 -2.97 -0.16
C ILE A 48 -1.38 -2.68 -0.15
N VAL A 49 -1.87 -1.98 0.89
CA VAL A 49 -3.30 -1.69 1.10
C VAL A 49 -3.88 -0.87 -0.05
N LEU A 50 -3.20 0.19 -0.49
CA LEU A 50 -3.70 1.04 -1.58
C LEU A 50 -3.72 0.31 -2.92
N THR A 51 -2.75 -0.58 -3.18
CA THR A 51 -2.79 -1.43 -4.39
C THR A 51 -3.95 -2.42 -4.32
N MET A 52 -4.19 -3.05 -3.17
CA MET A 52 -5.35 -3.93 -2.98
C MET A 52 -6.67 -3.19 -3.16
N ALA A 53 -6.79 -1.99 -2.58
CA ALA A 53 -7.95 -1.12 -2.75
C ALA A 53 -8.16 -0.76 -4.23
N LEU A 54 -7.10 -0.35 -4.94
CA LEU A 54 -7.16 -0.06 -6.37
C LEU A 54 -7.58 -1.28 -7.20
N ALA A 55 -7.04 -2.46 -6.88
CA ALA A 55 -7.40 -3.71 -7.54
C ALA A 55 -8.88 -4.05 -7.33
N GLY A 56 -9.40 -3.88 -6.10
CA GLY A 56 -10.82 -4.03 -5.77
C GLY A 56 -11.71 -3.05 -6.52
N MET A 57 -11.35 -1.76 -6.53
CA MET A 57 -12.11 -0.73 -7.26
C MET A 57 -12.12 -0.98 -8.77
N ARG A 58 -11.05 -1.57 -9.33
CA ARG A 58 -11.02 -1.98 -10.74
C ARG A 58 -11.86 -3.20 -11.06
N PHE A 59 -12.05 -4.07 -10.07
CA PHE A 59 -12.93 -5.21 -10.19
C PHE A 59 -14.40 -4.77 -10.15
N ILE A 60 -14.74 -3.85 -9.24
CA ILE A 60 -16.12 -3.43 -8.97
C ILE A 60 -16.60 -2.36 -9.95
N ILE A 61 -15.79 -1.33 -10.20
CA ILE A 61 -16.21 -0.14 -10.95
C ILE A 61 -15.76 -0.20 -12.40
N SER A 62 -14.45 -0.17 -12.64
CA SER A 62 -13.90 -0.13 -14.00
C SER A 62 -12.43 -0.50 -14.03
N SER A 63 -12.01 -1.28 -15.03
CA SER A 63 -10.62 -1.67 -15.22
C SER A 63 -9.62 -0.50 -15.33
N SER A 64 -10.10 0.69 -15.72
CA SER A 64 -9.31 1.92 -15.87
C SER A 64 -9.34 2.82 -14.62
N TYR A 65 -10.00 2.39 -13.54
CA TYR A 65 -10.13 3.18 -12.32
C TYR A 65 -8.76 3.55 -11.73
N ARG A 66 -8.71 4.73 -11.11
CA ARG A 66 -7.56 5.27 -10.37
C ARG A 66 -8.05 5.84 -9.05
N LEU A 67 -7.24 5.69 -8.00
CA LEU A 67 -7.56 6.33 -6.73
C LEU A 67 -7.27 7.83 -6.85
N SER A 68 -8.21 8.65 -6.40
CA SER A 68 -7.99 10.09 -6.33
C SER A 68 -7.01 10.42 -5.21
N LEU A 69 -6.35 11.58 -5.30
CA LEU A 69 -5.50 12.07 -4.21
C LEU A 69 -6.28 12.15 -2.89
N TRP A 70 -7.55 12.57 -2.95
CA TRP A 70 -8.43 12.60 -1.79
C TRP A 70 -8.62 11.21 -1.16
N GLN A 71 -8.86 10.17 -1.97
CA GLN A 71 -9.00 8.81 -1.46
C GLN A 71 -7.72 8.29 -0.82
N ILE A 72 -6.56 8.55 -1.45
CA ILE A 72 -5.26 8.15 -0.92
C ILE A 72 -4.98 8.86 0.41
N SER A 73 -5.16 10.19 0.47
CA SER A 73 -4.94 10.96 1.69
C SER A 73 -5.91 10.56 2.80
N LEU A 74 -7.19 10.36 2.49
CA LEU A 74 -8.19 9.92 3.46
C LEU A 74 -7.88 8.52 3.98
N SER A 75 -7.52 7.57 3.11
CA SER A 75 -7.08 6.24 3.53
C SER A 75 -5.84 6.31 4.43
N THR A 76 -4.85 7.13 4.06
CA THR A 76 -3.64 7.30 4.88
C THR A 76 -4.00 7.84 6.27
N LEU A 77 -4.84 8.87 6.33
CA LEU A 77 -5.31 9.44 7.60
C LEU A 77 -6.07 8.43 8.45
N ILE A 78 -6.97 7.65 7.84
CA ILE A 78 -7.73 6.61 8.54
C ILE A 78 -6.78 5.57 9.14
N PHE A 79 -5.79 5.10 8.37
CA PHE A 79 -4.81 4.12 8.84
C PHE A 79 -3.94 4.70 9.95
N SER A 80 -3.43 5.92 9.79
CA SER A 80 -2.67 6.61 10.84
C SER A 80 -3.47 6.73 12.14
N VAL A 81 -4.72 7.20 12.10
CA VAL A 81 -5.55 7.30 13.31
C VAL A 81 -5.87 5.93 13.89
N PHE A 82 -6.11 4.92 13.04
CA PHE A 82 -6.47 3.60 13.49
C PHE A 82 -5.31 2.90 14.21
N PHE A 83 -4.12 2.88 13.61
CA PHE A 83 -2.95 2.20 14.19
C PHE A 83 -2.30 3.00 15.33
N GLU A 84 -2.25 4.33 15.23
CA GLU A 84 -1.57 5.15 16.25
C GLU A 84 -2.46 5.53 17.43
N TYR A 85 -3.77 5.67 17.20
CA TYR A 85 -4.66 6.17 18.24
C TYR A 85 -5.65 5.11 18.70
N PHE A 86 -6.29 4.39 17.78
CA PHE A 86 -7.37 3.47 18.14
C PHE A 86 -6.85 2.16 18.75
N ILE A 87 -5.93 1.46 18.07
CA ILE A 87 -5.42 0.15 18.53
C ILE A 87 -4.75 0.20 19.92
N PRO A 88 -3.88 1.18 20.25
CA PRO A 88 -3.20 1.23 21.55
C PRO A 88 -4.16 1.34 22.75
N GLN A 89 -5.41 1.77 22.53
CA GLN A 89 -6.44 1.80 23.58
C GLN A 89 -6.97 0.41 23.96
N PHE A 90 -6.83 -0.58 23.07
CA PHE A 90 -7.36 -1.93 23.25
C PHE A 90 -6.25 -2.97 23.45
N ASP A 91 -5.07 -2.74 22.89
CA ASP A 91 -3.95 -3.66 22.98
C ASP A 91 -2.66 -2.92 23.38
N PRO A 92 -2.16 -3.13 24.62
CA PRO A 92 -0.98 -2.43 25.14
C PRO A 92 0.32 -2.84 24.45
N ARG A 93 0.30 -3.82 23.53
CA ARG A 93 1.45 -4.18 22.70
C ARG A 93 1.71 -3.16 21.59
N PHE A 94 0.72 -2.35 21.24
CA PHE A 94 0.86 -1.29 20.24
C PHE A 94 1.22 0.02 20.96
N THR A 95 2.27 0.68 20.47
CA THR A 95 2.72 1.97 20.99
C THR A 95 2.33 3.02 19.98
N ALA A 96 1.79 4.14 20.45
CA ALA A 96 1.57 5.31 19.60
C ALA A 96 2.94 5.95 19.31
N ASP A 97 3.44 5.81 18.07
CA ASP A 97 4.64 6.43 17.56
C ASP A 97 4.29 7.35 16.37
N PRO A 98 4.37 8.69 16.54
CA PRO A 98 4.16 9.63 15.44
C PRO A 98 5.05 9.41 14.21
N LEU A 99 6.18 8.70 14.35
CA LEU A 99 7.02 8.32 13.21
C LEU A 99 6.34 7.31 12.28
N ASP A 100 5.40 6.51 12.76
CA ASP A 100 4.63 5.56 11.94
C ASP A 100 3.71 6.32 10.97
N VAL A 101 3.18 7.48 11.40
CA VAL A 101 2.46 8.41 10.50
C VAL A 101 3.34 8.85 9.34
N LEU A 102 4.62 9.13 9.59
CA LEU A 102 5.56 9.49 8.53
C LEU A 102 5.84 8.29 7.61
N ALA A 103 5.97 7.08 8.15
CA ALA A 103 6.13 5.86 7.37
C ALA A 103 4.91 5.63 6.45
N TYR A 104 3.69 5.78 6.97
CA TYR A 104 2.45 5.71 6.19
C TYR A 104 2.42 6.76 5.07
N LEU A 105 2.80 8.01 5.36
CA LEU A 105 2.86 9.07 4.36
C LEU A 105 3.85 8.75 3.24
N ILE A 106 5.06 8.27 3.57
CA ILE A 106 6.08 7.92 2.57
C ILE A 106 5.57 6.74 1.71
N GLY A 107 4.96 5.73 2.32
CA GLY A 107 4.37 4.60 1.61
C GLY A 107 3.24 5.03 0.67
N ALA A 108 2.38 5.94 1.12
CA ALA A 108 1.30 6.50 0.31
C ALA A 108 1.83 7.32 -0.87
N LEU A 109 2.89 8.11 -0.66
CA LEU A 109 3.58 8.85 -1.73
C LEU A 109 4.20 7.90 -2.76
N ALA A 110 4.85 6.82 -2.32
CA ALA A 110 5.38 5.80 -3.21
C ALA A 110 4.28 5.17 -4.07
N PHE A 111 3.12 4.87 -3.47
CA PHE A 111 1.95 4.41 -4.22
C PHE A 111 1.45 5.46 -5.22
N LEU A 112 1.35 6.72 -4.82
CA LEU A 112 0.87 7.80 -5.68
C LEU A 112 1.76 7.96 -6.92
N LEU A 113 3.09 7.90 -6.75
CA LEU A 113 4.06 8.10 -7.84
C LEU A 113 4.17 6.88 -8.77
N TRP A 114 4.22 5.65 -8.23
CA TRP A 114 4.50 4.44 -9.02
C TRP A 114 3.30 3.51 -9.20
N GLY A 115 2.45 3.36 -8.18
CA GLY A 115 1.30 2.46 -8.19
C GLY A 115 0.10 3.03 -8.96
N ASN A 116 -0.22 4.30 -8.74
CA ASN A 116 -1.42 4.94 -9.28
C ASN A 116 -1.28 5.38 -10.76
N ALA A 117 -0.05 5.47 -11.27
CA ALA A 117 0.26 5.94 -12.63
C ALA A 117 0.35 4.83 -13.70
N SER A 118 0.49 3.56 -13.32
CA SER A 118 0.97 2.50 -14.24
C SER A 118 -0.09 1.83 -15.14
N ILE A 119 -1.37 2.23 -15.10
CA ILE A 119 -2.46 1.46 -15.75
C ILE A 119 -3.29 2.28 -16.77
N SER A 120 -2.76 3.34 -17.37
CA SER A 120 -3.42 3.94 -18.56
C SER A 120 -2.54 4.15 -19.78
N ARG A 121 -1.30 3.64 -19.78
CA ARG A 121 -0.36 3.85 -20.91
C ARG A 121 -0.54 2.89 -22.10
N HIS A 122 -1.47 1.93 -22.05
CA HIS A 122 -1.58 0.89 -23.11
C HIS A 122 -2.91 0.84 -23.87
N THR A 123 -3.91 1.66 -23.55
CA THR A 123 -5.19 1.63 -24.28
C THR A 123 -5.20 2.59 -25.48
N SER A 124 -4.33 3.61 -25.52
CA SER A 124 -4.28 4.61 -26.59
C SER A 124 -3.54 4.18 -27.87
N SER A 125 -3.27 2.88 -28.05
CA SER A 125 -2.55 2.35 -29.23
C SER A 125 -3.30 1.21 -29.92
N GLN A 126 -4.59 1.01 -29.60
CA GLN A 126 -5.44 -0.04 -30.16
C GLN A 126 -6.75 0.50 -30.75
N GLU A 127 -6.90 1.83 -30.84
CA GLU A 127 -8.04 2.49 -31.50
C GLU A 127 -7.51 3.32 -32.68
N GLU A 128 -7.11 2.64 -33.75
CA GLU A 128 -7.00 3.25 -35.08
C GLU A 128 -8.07 2.56 -35.94
N PRO A 129 -9.15 3.25 -36.34
CA PRO A 129 -10.18 2.66 -37.17
C PRO A 129 -9.67 2.62 -38.62
N GLU A 130 -9.69 1.44 -39.23
CA GLU A 130 -9.65 1.27 -40.70
C GLU A 130 -10.91 1.86 -41.37
#